data_AF-A0A0D0L8V4-F1
#
_entry.id   AF-A0A0D0L8V4-F1
#
_cell.length_a   1.000
_cell.length_b   1.000
_cell.length_c   1.000
_cell.angle_alpha   90.00
_cell.angle_beta   90.00
_cell.angle_gamma   90.00
#
_symmetry.space_group_name_H-M   'P 1'
#
loop_
_entity.id
_entity.type
_entity.pdbx_description
1 polymer ?
#
loop_
_entity_poly.entity_id
_entity_poly.type
_entity_poly.pdbx_seq_one_letter_code
_entity_poly.pdbx_strand_id
1 'polypeptide(L)'
;MSSTSSRVAARARAREAGRKVLASRAERDRANMDSLTEFLTAAEEVEAARRRQAGALSAIRKREGTLTAAAALAGLTLGEARTLLAMFAAPGPAQKDDASLSTTTNPVPHSADVPDSSESAV
;
A
#
# COMPACT_ATOMS: atom_id res chain seq x y z
N MET A 1 -35.62 -39.93 19.63
CA MET A 1 -34.50 -39.68 18.68
C MET A 1 -34.59 -38.33 17.91
N SER A 2 -35.76 -37.67 17.81
CA SER A 2 -35.94 -36.39 17.09
C SER A 2 -35.11 -35.20 17.62
N SER A 3 -34.90 -35.09 18.94
CA SER A 3 -34.18 -33.97 19.58
C SER A 3 -32.67 -33.87 19.25
N THR A 4 -32.03 -35.01 18.94
CA THR A 4 -30.60 -35.04 18.58
C THR A 4 -30.41 -34.63 17.13
N SER A 5 -31.26 -35.14 16.22
CA SER A 5 -31.23 -34.79 14.80
C SER A 5 -31.52 -33.29 14.56
N SER A 6 -32.49 -32.73 15.29
CA SER A 6 -32.81 -31.30 15.20
C SER A 6 -31.67 -30.39 15.69
N ARG A 7 -30.98 -30.77 16.77
CA ARG A 7 -29.79 -30.06 17.26
C ARG A 7 -28.63 -30.11 16.28
N VAL A 8 -28.39 -31.26 15.65
CA VAL A 8 -27.34 -31.42 14.62
C VAL A 8 -27.65 -30.54 13.41
N ALA A 9 -28.88 -30.55 12.91
CA ALA A 9 -29.31 -29.70 11.80
C ALA A 9 -29.21 -28.20 12.12
N ALA A 10 -29.60 -27.79 13.34
CA ALA A 10 -29.46 -26.40 13.79
C ALA A 10 -28.00 -25.96 13.86
N ARG A 11 -27.10 -26.81 14.38
CA ARG A 11 -25.66 -26.52 14.43
C ARG A 11 -25.02 -26.47 13.05
N ALA A 12 -25.47 -27.30 12.10
CA ALA A 12 -25.02 -27.26 10.72
C ALA A 12 -25.40 -25.93 10.04
N ARG A 13 -26.66 -25.50 10.19
CA ARG A 13 -27.14 -24.20 9.66
C ARG A 13 -26.39 -23.01 10.28
N ALA A 14 -26.14 -23.04 11.58
CA ALA A 14 -25.37 -21.98 12.26
C ALA A 14 -23.93 -21.87 11.72
N ARG A 15 -23.27 -23.00 11.47
CA ARG A 15 -21.92 -23.01 10.85
C ARG A 15 -21.95 -22.50 9.41
N GLU A 16 -22.95 -22.89 8.64
CA GLU A 16 -23.11 -22.43 7.25
C GLU A 16 -23.36 -20.92 7.19
N ALA A 17 -24.23 -20.38 8.06
CA ALA A 17 -24.44 -18.94 8.20
C ALA A 17 -23.14 -18.21 8.58
N GLY A 18 -22.37 -18.76 9.52
CA GLY A 18 -21.06 -18.23 9.88
C GLY A 18 -20.08 -18.19 8.69
N ARG A 19 -20.02 -19.26 7.89
CA ARG A 19 -19.20 -19.31 6.68
C ARG A 19 -19.60 -18.25 5.65
N LYS A 20 -20.91 -18.05 5.44
CA LYS A 20 -21.42 -17.02 4.52
C LYS A 20 -21.03 -15.61 4.95
N VAL A 21 -21.12 -15.30 6.25
CA VAL A 21 -20.70 -14.00 6.79
C VAL A 21 -19.20 -13.78 6.61
N LEU A 22 -18.38 -14.80 6.89
CA LEU A 22 -16.93 -14.72 6.71
C LEU A 22 -16.54 -14.54 5.23
N ALA A 23 -17.18 -15.26 4.32
CA ALA A 23 -16.96 -15.12 2.88
C ALA A 23 -17.32 -13.70 2.40
N SER A 24 -18.50 -13.19 2.78
CA SER A 24 -18.93 -11.83 2.43
C SER A 24 -18.02 -10.75 3.02
N ARG A 25 -17.44 -10.99 4.20
CA ARG A 25 -16.44 -10.07 4.77
C ARG A 25 -15.14 -10.11 3.96
N ALA A 26 -14.64 -11.30 3.64
CA ALA A 26 -13.43 -11.46 2.84
C ALA A 26 -13.56 -10.84 1.43
N GLU A 27 -14.72 -10.96 0.79
CA GLU A 27 -15.02 -10.31 -0.49
C GLU A 27 -14.98 -8.78 -0.38
N ARG A 28 -15.61 -8.21 0.66
CA ARG A 28 -15.57 -6.77 0.91
C ARG A 28 -14.17 -6.28 1.24
N ASP A 29 -13.42 -7.03 2.04
CA ASP A 29 -12.05 -6.67 2.40
C ASP A 29 -11.16 -6.66 1.15
N ARG A 30 -11.30 -7.65 0.25
CA ARG A 30 -10.61 -7.65 -1.04
C ARG A 30 -10.99 -6.42 -1.89
N ALA A 31 -12.28 -6.17 -2.07
CA ALA A 31 -12.74 -5.02 -2.85
C ALA A 31 -12.24 -3.68 -2.26
N ASN A 32 -12.23 -3.55 -0.93
CA ASN A 32 -11.70 -2.37 -0.25
C ASN A 32 -10.19 -2.20 -0.50
N MET A 33 -9.41 -3.29 -0.46
CA MET A 33 -7.98 -3.24 -0.75
C MET A 33 -7.70 -2.86 -2.20
N ASP A 34 -8.49 -3.36 -3.15
CA ASP A 34 -8.39 -2.98 -4.56
C ASP A 34 -8.70 -1.48 -4.74
N SER A 35 -9.80 -0.99 -4.14
CA SER A 35 -10.14 0.44 -4.19
C SER A 35 -9.11 1.35 -3.50
N LEU A 36 -8.52 0.91 -2.37
CA LEU A 36 -7.46 1.66 -1.71
C LEU A 36 -6.19 1.72 -2.57
N THR A 37 -5.86 0.63 -3.25
CA THR A 37 -4.71 0.58 -4.16
C THR A 37 -4.90 1.56 -5.32
N GLU A 38 -6.08 1.55 -5.94
CA GLU A 38 -6.43 2.48 -7.02
C GLU A 38 -6.38 3.94 -6.53
N PHE A 39 -6.97 4.23 -5.37
CA PHE A 39 -6.96 5.56 -4.79
C PHE A 39 -5.55 6.08 -4.52
N LEU A 40 -4.68 5.26 -3.92
CA LEU A 40 -3.30 5.65 -3.63
C LEU A 40 -2.49 5.85 -4.90
N THR A 41 -2.67 4.99 -5.91
CA THR A 41 -2.03 5.14 -7.22
C THR A 41 -2.43 6.46 -7.88
N ALA A 42 -3.72 6.78 -7.90
CA ALA A 42 -4.21 8.05 -8.42
C ALA A 42 -3.66 9.26 -7.62
N ALA A 43 -3.54 9.14 -6.29
CA ALA A 43 -2.97 10.18 -5.45
C ALA A 43 -1.48 10.42 -5.77
N GLU A 44 -0.70 9.36 -5.99
CA GLU A 44 0.70 9.45 -6.40
C GLU A 44 0.87 10.11 -7.77
N GLU A 45 0.01 9.78 -8.73
CA GLU A 45 0.00 10.41 -10.05
C GLU A 45 -0.31 11.91 -9.97
N VAL A 46 -1.26 12.31 -9.13
CA VAL A 46 -1.58 13.72 -8.86
C VAL A 46 -0.40 14.44 -8.23
N GLU A 47 0.27 13.83 -7.26
CA GLU A 47 1.45 14.42 -6.62
C GLU A 47 2.61 14.57 -7.62
N ALA A 48 2.83 13.57 -8.48
CA ALA A 48 3.82 13.65 -9.57
C ALA A 48 3.46 14.75 -10.58
N ALA A 49 2.18 14.92 -10.91
CA ALA A 49 1.70 16.01 -11.76
C ALA A 49 1.93 17.38 -11.11
N ARG A 50 1.65 17.53 -9.81
CA ARG A 50 1.91 18.77 -9.05
C ARG A 50 3.38 19.14 -9.03
N ARG A 51 4.29 18.17 -8.84
CA ARG A 51 5.74 18.44 -8.92
C ARG A 51 6.17 18.91 -10.31
N ARG A 52 5.63 18.31 -11.37
CA ARG A 52 5.88 18.77 -12.75
C ARG A 52 5.36 20.19 -12.97
N GLN A 53 4.17 20.51 -12.48
CA GLN A 53 3.61 21.87 -12.53
C GLN A 53 4.49 22.88 -11.79
N ALA A 54 4.96 22.56 -10.59
CA ALA A 54 5.84 23.42 -9.82
C ALA A 54 7.20 23.64 -10.51
N GLY A 55 7.78 22.59 -11.11
CA GLY A 55 8.98 22.71 -11.94
C GLY A 55 8.78 23.63 -13.14
N ALA A 56 7.66 23.49 -13.86
CA ALA A 56 7.30 24.35 -14.97
C ALA A 56 7.10 25.81 -14.51
N LEU A 57 6.42 26.03 -13.38
CA LEU A 57 6.21 27.35 -12.80
C LEU A 57 7.53 28.01 -12.39
N SER A 58 8.47 27.24 -11.81
CA SER A 58 9.82 27.71 -11.51
C SER A 58 10.57 28.13 -12.78
N ALA A 59 10.47 27.36 -13.87
CA ALA A 59 11.07 27.70 -15.15
C ALA A 59 10.44 28.96 -15.78
N ILE A 60 9.11 29.12 -15.70
CA ILE A 60 8.42 30.35 -16.15
C ILE A 60 8.90 31.54 -15.32
N ARG A 61 8.95 31.41 -13.99
CA ARG A 61 9.45 32.47 -13.11
C ARG A 61 10.86 32.92 -13.47
N LYS A 62 11.75 32.00 -13.85
CA LYS A 62 13.11 32.34 -14.30
C LYS A 62 13.11 33.19 -15.58
N ARG A 63 12.14 33.01 -16.47
CA ARG A 63 11.99 33.78 -17.71
C ARG A 63 11.28 35.12 -17.49
N GLU A 64 10.23 35.14 -16.68
CA GLU A 64 9.42 36.33 -16.40
C GLU A 64 10.01 37.24 -15.30
N GLY A 65 11.02 36.77 -14.57
CA GLY A 65 11.69 37.49 -13.50
C GLY A 65 10.93 37.54 -12.16
N THR A 66 9.60 37.43 -12.16
CA THR A 66 8.80 37.49 -10.92
C THR A 66 7.83 36.30 -10.79
N LEU A 67 7.51 35.94 -9.54
CA LEU A 67 6.52 34.90 -9.26
C LEU A 67 5.10 35.35 -9.63
N THR A 68 4.79 36.64 -9.47
CA THR A 68 3.48 37.20 -9.82
C THR A 68 3.19 37.11 -11.31
N ALA A 69 4.17 37.44 -12.16
CA ALA A 69 4.03 37.30 -13.62
C ALA A 69 3.89 35.83 -14.03
N ALA A 70 4.71 34.93 -13.44
CA ALA A 70 4.59 33.50 -13.70
C ALA A 70 3.23 32.92 -13.26
N ALA A 71 2.70 33.35 -12.11
CA ALA A 71 1.39 32.96 -11.63
C ALA A 71 0.28 33.45 -12.56
N ALA A 72 0.35 34.72 -13.01
CA ALA A 72 -0.60 35.28 -13.96
C ALA A 72 -0.62 34.52 -15.29
N LEU A 73 0.55 34.16 -15.84
CA LEU A 73 0.65 33.35 -17.05
C LEU A 73 0.10 31.93 -16.87
N ALA A 74 0.26 31.34 -15.69
CA ALA A 74 -0.26 30.03 -15.36
C ALA A 74 -1.76 30.04 -14.99
N GLY A 75 -2.39 31.22 -14.93
CA GLY A 75 -3.78 31.37 -14.48
C GLY A 75 -3.98 31.05 -12.98
N LEU A 76 -2.92 31.20 -12.18
CA LEU A 76 -2.92 30.91 -10.75
C LEU A 76 -2.94 32.19 -9.92
N THR A 77 -3.52 32.10 -8.73
CA THR A 77 -3.29 33.13 -7.71
C THR A 77 -1.84 33.06 -7.19
N LEU A 78 -1.35 34.18 -6.65
CA LEU A 78 -0.01 34.21 -6.05
C LEU A 78 0.13 33.24 -4.86
N GLY A 79 -0.95 33.00 -4.12
CA GLY A 79 -0.98 32.04 -3.01
C GLY A 79 -0.77 30.61 -3.50
N GLU A 80 -1.53 30.19 -4.52
CA GLU A 80 -1.40 28.86 -5.13
C GLU A 80 -0.02 28.63 -5.73
N ALA A 81 0.53 29.64 -6.42
CA ALA A 81 1.88 29.60 -6.97
C ALA A 81 2.95 29.40 -5.88
N ARG A 82 2.79 30.04 -4.72
CA ARG A 82 3.68 29.83 -3.56
C ARG A 82 3.53 28.42 -2.98
N THR A 83 2.30 27.95 -2.81
CA THR A 83 2.02 26.61 -2.30
C THR A 83 2.62 25.53 -3.20
N LEU A 84 2.47 25.64 -4.52
CA LEU A 84 3.06 24.69 -5.47
C LEU A 84 4.59 24.66 -5.38
N LEU A 85 5.25 25.82 -5.28
CA LEU A 85 6.70 25.88 -5.11
C LEU A 85 7.16 25.34 -3.75
N ALA A 86 6.40 25.56 -2.69
CA ALA A 86 6.70 25.02 -1.37
C ALA A 86 6.59 23.48 -1.35
N MET A 87 5.57 22.91 -1.99
CA MET A 87 5.43 21.45 -2.16
C MET A 87 6.61 20.85 -2.92
N PHE A 88 7.14 21.56 -3.92
CA PHE A 88 8.31 21.12 -4.69
C PHE A 88 9.63 21.18 -3.89
N ALA A 89 9.76 22.13 -2.97
CA ALA A 89 10.94 22.27 -2.13
C ALA A 89 10.95 21.30 -0.94
N ALA A 90 9.81 20.69 -0.60
CA ALA A 90 9.76 19.65 0.42
C ALA A 90 10.48 18.39 -0.08
N PRO A 91 11.35 17.77 0.73
CA PRO A 91 11.94 16.48 0.36
C PRO A 91 10.81 15.48 0.14
N GLY A 92 10.71 14.98 -1.10
CA GLY A 92 9.72 13.94 -1.42
C GLY A 92 9.97 12.70 -0.55
N PRO A 93 8.93 11.88 -0.28
CA PRO A 93 9.15 10.58 0.34
C PRO A 93 10.20 9.84 -0.50
N ALA A 94 11.28 9.40 0.15
CA ALA A 94 12.36 8.69 -0.51
C ALA A 94 11.77 7.62 -1.42
N GLN A 95 12.05 7.69 -2.72
CA GLN A 95 11.94 6.52 -3.57
C GLN A 95 12.77 5.46 -2.89
N LYS A 96 12.12 4.46 -2.28
CA LYS A 96 12.80 3.23 -1.93
C LYS A 96 13.13 2.60 -3.27
N ASP A 97 14.33 2.90 -3.76
CA ASP A 97 14.98 2.07 -4.74
C ASP A 97 14.97 0.67 -4.13
N ASP A 98 14.07 -0.18 -4.62
CA ASP A 98 14.07 -1.62 -4.34
C ASP A 98 15.23 -2.22 -5.14
N ALA A 99 16.44 -1.76 -4.79
CA ALA A 99 17.69 -2.21 -5.32
C ALA A 99 17.93 -3.60 -4.72
N SER A 100 17.49 -4.61 -5.49
CA SER A 100 18.04 -5.96 -5.52
C SER A 100 18.42 -6.53 -4.14
N LEU A 101 17.49 -7.27 -3.54
CA LEU A 101 17.86 -8.36 -2.65
C LEU A 101 18.65 -9.39 -3.46
N SER A 102 19.96 -9.14 -3.58
CA SER A 102 20.93 -10.06 -4.14
C SER A 102 20.92 -11.31 -3.26
N THR A 103 20.25 -12.34 -3.75
CA THR A 103 20.31 -13.70 -3.23
C THR A 103 21.79 -14.13 -3.16
N THR A 104 22.40 -14.04 -1.98
CA THR A 104 23.73 -14.60 -1.73
C THR A 104 23.59 -15.69 -0.68
N THR A 105 23.50 -16.89 -1.22
CA THR A 105 23.79 -18.21 -0.67
C THR A 105 24.79 -18.21 0.50
N ASN A 106 24.38 -18.72 1.65
CA ASN A 106 25.29 -19.28 2.65
C ASN A 106 25.12 -20.82 2.65
N PRO A 107 26.12 -21.61 2.23
CA PRO A 107 26.08 -23.05 2.44
C PRO A 107 26.37 -23.35 3.91
N VAL A 108 25.45 -24.05 4.57
CA VAL A 108 25.63 -24.58 5.93
C VAL A 108 26.69 -25.69 5.86
N PRO A 109 27.81 -25.61 6.61
CA PRO A 109 28.76 -26.72 6.67
C PRO A 109 28.20 -27.86 7.52
N HIS A 110 28.22 -29.06 6.95
CA HIS A 110 28.03 -30.34 7.64
C HIS A 110 29.08 -30.56 8.74
N SER A 111 28.63 -30.94 9.94
CA SER A 111 29.29 -31.84 10.91
C SER A 111 28.24 -32.16 11.98
N ALA A 112 27.55 -33.31 11.91
CA ALA A 112 27.95 -34.64 12.40
C ALA A 112 27.65 -34.83 13.91
N ASP A 113 26.82 -35.85 14.18
CA ASP A 113 26.81 -36.70 15.39
C ASP A 113 26.35 -36.06 16.72
N VAL A 114 25.45 -36.60 17.57
CA VAL A 114 25.06 -37.98 18.00
C VAL A 114 23.69 -37.87 18.77
N PRO A 115 23.10 -38.93 19.39
CA PRO A 115 22.16 -39.93 18.87
C PRO A 115 20.72 -39.86 19.44
N ASP A 116 19.87 -40.63 18.74
CA ASP A 116 18.68 -41.37 19.19
C ASP A 116 18.65 -41.75 20.69
N SER A 117 17.57 -41.38 21.37
CA SER A 117 17.10 -42.08 22.56
C SER A 117 15.57 -42.16 22.50
N SER A 118 15.17 -43.26 21.88
CA SER A 118 13.88 -43.91 22.04
C SER A 118 13.51 -44.05 23.52
N GLU A 119 12.38 -43.48 23.95
CA GLU A 119 11.67 -43.99 25.11
C GLU A 119 10.20 -44.18 24.76
N SER A 120 9.87 -45.45 24.57
CA SER A 120 8.57 -45.98 24.25
C SER A 120 7.79 -46.22 25.54
N ALA A 121 6.50 -45.90 25.46
CA ALA A 121 5.41 -46.24 26.36
C ALA A 121 5.58 -47.47 27.26
N VAL A 122 5.22 -47.31 28.55
CA VAL A 122 4.28 -48.19 29.27
C VAL A 122 3.42 -47.33 30.19
#